data_AF-A0A4R6ID29-F1
#
_entry.id   AF-A0A4R6ID29-F1
#
_cell.length_a   1.000
_cell.length_b   1.000
_cell.length_c   1.000
_cell.angle_alpha   90.00
_cell.angle_beta   90.00
_cell.angle_gamma   90.00
#
_symmetry.space_group_name_H-M   'P 1'
#
loop_
_entity.id
_entity.type
_entity.pdbx_description
1 polymer ?
#
loop_
_entity_poly.entity_id
_entity_poly.type
_entity_poly.pdbx_seq_one_letter_code
_entity_poly.pdbx_strand_id
1 'polypeptide(L)'
;MFISKEQILNEYSKESDSTEFYNSYYFGKKIPETQNRWMINISSFPQNDLFVLEKVIEFCLQNRISFQMIRNRKQFLNSFKKDYNPWFSGNLITLFIVEKNELQNILKSLNNILLNVNHPKLYIGEQYNKFSPLHFEYGSLHFRNDLHTFNKEVVENYYKNIFLSKRIKTIVWQWITKFIN
;
A
#
# COMPACT_ATOMS: atom_id res chain seq x y z
N MET A 1 -23.92 11.53 -18.05
CA MET A 1 -24.01 10.10 -18.40
C MET A 1 -23.30 9.35 -17.29
N PHE A 2 -24.03 8.67 -16.40
CA PHE A 2 -23.43 7.90 -15.30
C PHE A 2 -23.02 6.54 -15.86
N ILE A 3 -21.72 6.26 -15.90
CA ILE A 3 -21.20 4.93 -16.23
C ILE A 3 -21.46 4.04 -15.01
N SER A 4 -22.05 2.87 -15.20
CA SER A 4 -22.34 1.94 -14.09
C SER A 4 -21.05 1.30 -13.55
N LYS A 5 -21.03 0.86 -12.28
CA LYS A 5 -19.87 0.16 -11.68
C LYS A 5 -19.45 -1.07 -12.50
N GLU A 6 -20.42 -1.78 -13.07
CA GLU A 6 -20.18 -2.94 -13.96
C GLU A 6 -19.52 -2.54 -15.27
N GLN A 7 -19.88 -1.40 -15.85
CA GLN A 7 -19.25 -0.90 -17.08
C GLN A 7 -17.78 -0.52 -16.83
N ILE A 8 -17.45 0.09 -15.69
CA ILE A 8 -16.06 0.42 -15.34
C ILE A 8 -15.25 -0.84 -15.05
N LEU A 9 -15.85 -1.84 -14.39
CA LEU A 9 -15.19 -3.14 -14.15
C LEU A 9 -14.78 -3.85 -15.45
N ASN A 10 -15.52 -3.66 -16.54
CA ASN A 10 -15.16 -4.22 -17.84
C ASN A 10 -13.92 -3.55 -18.47
N GLU A 11 -13.50 -2.38 -17.99
CA GLU A 11 -12.24 -1.73 -18.38
C GLU A 11 -11.02 -2.38 -17.71
N TYR A 12 -11.25 -3.25 -16.72
CA TYR A 12 -10.22 -3.95 -15.99
C TYR A 12 -10.03 -5.37 -16.51
N SER A 13 -8.78 -5.75 -16.73
CA SER A 13 -8.42 -7.15 -16.87
C SER A 13 -8.22 -7.77 -15.48
N LYS A 14 -8.83 -8.95 -15.26
CA LYS A 14 -8.67 -9.71 -14.03
C LYS A 14 -7.71 -10.86 -14.24
N GLU A 15 -6.74 -11.00 -13.33
CA GLU A 15 -5.86 -12.15 -13.24
C GLU A 15 -6.09 -12.85 -11.91
N SER A 16 -6.10 -14.18 -11.97
CA SER A 16 -6.35 -15.02 -10.81
C SER A 16 -5.55 -16.29 -11.02
N ASP A 17 -4.32 -16.32 -10.54
CA ASP A 17 -3.60 -17.58 -10.45
C ASP A 17 -4.25 -18.42 -9.33
N SER A 18 -4.54 -19.68 -9.64
CA SER A 18 -5.10 -20.63 -8.67
C SER A 18 -4.25 -20.80 -7.41
N THR A 19 -2.94 -20.53 -7.53
CA THR A 19 -1.94 -20.61 -6.45
C THR A 19 -1.75 -19.30 -5.69
N GLU A 20 -2.28 -18.19 -6.19
CA GLU A 20 -2.11 -16.87 -5.59
C GLU A 20 -3.17 -16.57 -4.50
N PHE A 21 -2.71 -15.84 -3.47
CA PHE A 21 -3.54 -15.35 -2.36
C PHE A 21 -4.40 -14.14 -2.74
N TYR A 22 -4.12 -13.52 -3.89
CA TYR A 22 -4.70 -12.26 -4.32
C TYR A 22 -5.35 -12.42 -5.70
N ASN A 23 -6.32 -11.57 -5.99
CA ASN A 23 -6.80 -11.32 -7.35
C ASN A 23 -6.24 -9.98 -7.81
N SER A 24 -5.66 -9.94 -9.01
CA SER A 24 -5.12 -8.73 -9.61
C SER A 24 -6.11 -8.13 -10.60
N TYR A 25 -6.28 -6.81 -10.55
CA TYR A 25 -7.17 -6.03 -11.39
C TYR A 25 -6.36 -4.90 -12.03
N TYR A 26 -6.17 -4.98 -13.34
CA TYR A 26 -5.38 -3.99 -14.08
C TYR A 26 -6.26 -3.12 -14.96
N PHE A 27 -6.16 -1.81 -14.75
CA PHE A 27 -6.66 -0.82 -15.67
C PHE A 27 -5.66 -0.60 -16.82
N GLY A 28 -6.11 -0.73 -18.06
CA GLY A 28 -5.26 -0.53 -19.25
C GLY A 28 -4.25 -1.66 -19.46
N LYS A 29 -3.05 -1.32 -19.98
CA LYS A 29 -2.02 -2.32 -20.31
C LYS A 29 -1.45 -2.93 -19.03
N LYS A 30 -1.39 -4.26 -18.97
CA LYS A 30 -0.61 -4.99 -17.94
C LYS A 30 0.83 -4.50 -17.97
N ILE A 31 1.29 -3.99 -16.85
CA ILE A 31 2.68 -3.55 -16.68
C ILE A 31 3.27 -4.42 -15.57
N PRO A 32 4.46 -5.02 -15.79
CA PRO A 32 5.04 -5.99 -14.86
C PRO A 32 5.02 -5.45 -13.43
N GLU A 33 4.43 -6.23 -12.53
CA GLU A 33 4.36 -5.88 -11.13
C GLU A 33 5.78 -5.77 -10.56
N THR A 34 5.96 -4.79 -9.68
CA THR A 34 7.06 -4.67 -8.71
C THR A 34 8.37 -3.96 -9.07
N GLN A 35 8.73 -3.64 -10.33
CA GLN A 35 10.08 -3.08 -10.54
C GLN A 35 10.20 -1.55 -10.54
N ASN A 36 9.15 -0.76 -10.79
CA ASN A 36 9.29 0.71 -10.90
C ASN A 36 8.01 1.50 -10.53
N ARG A 37 7.30 1.15 -9.46
CA ARG A 37 6.01 1.77 -9.11
C ARG A 37 5.86 1.98 -7.62
N TRP A 38 5.08 2.99 -7.25
CA TRP A 38 4.61 3.12 -5.88
C TRP A 38 3.51 2.10 -5.63
N MET A 39 3.55 1.50 -4.44
CA MET A 39 2.52 0.60 -3.94
C MET A 39 1.92 1.20 -2.69
N ILE A 40 0.60 1.12 -2.55
CA ILE A 40 -0.09 1.47 -1.31
C ILE A 40 -0.78 0.22 -0.79
N ASN A 41 -0.22 -0.36 0.27
CA ASN A 41 -0.81 -1.46 1.03
C ASN A 41 -1.82 -0.89 2.04
N ILE A 42 -3.03 -1.44 2.06
CA ILE A 42 -4.11 -0.99 2.94
C ILE A 42 -4.49 -2.14 3.85
N SER A 43 -4.31 -1.94 5.16
CA SER A 43 -4.69 -2.92 6.17
C SER A 43 -6.06 -2.67 6.78
N SER A 44 -6.66 -3.72 7.30
CA SER A 44 -7.93 -3.65 8.03
C SER A 44 -7.98 -4.75 9.08
N PHE A 45 -8.81 -4.56 10.10
CA PHE A 45 -9.29 -5.69 10.91
C PHE A 45 -10.50 -6.38 10.23
N PRO A 46 -10.81 -7.65 10.59
CA PRO A 46 -11.95 -8.38 10.05
C PRO A 46 -13.32 -7.74 10.27
N GLN A 47 -13.47 -6.87 11.28
CA GLN A 47 -14.72 -6.16 11.54
C GLN A 47 -14.99 -5.05 10.51
N ASN A 48 -13.93 -4.55 9.85
CA ASN A 48 -14.00 -3.41 8.93
C ASN A 48 -13.73 -3.80 7.47
N ASP A 49 -13.41 -5.06 7.19
CA ASP A 49 -12.87 -5.52 5.90
C ASP A 49 -13.79 -5.23 4.70
N LEU A 50 -15.08 -5.49 4.83
CA LEU A 50 -16.06 -5.20 3.77
C LEU A 50 -16.18 -3.71 3.48
N PHE A 51 -16.25 -2.88 4.53
CA PHE A 51 -16.31 -1.42 4.40
C PHE A 51 -15.07 -0.87 3.70
N VAL A 52 -13.88 -1.32 4.12
CA VAL A 52 -12.61 -0.88 3.52
C VAL A 52 -12.54 -1.33 2.06
N LEU A 53 -12.84 -2.59 1.74
CA LEU A 53 -12.84 -3.07 0.36
C LEU A 53 -13.79 -2.28 -0.52
N GLU A 54 -15.04 -2.06 -0.10
CA GLU A 54 -16.03 -1.33 -0.89
C GLU A 54 -15.54 0.08 -1.22
N LYS A 55 -15.07 0.81 -0.21
CA LYS A 55 -14.62 2.20 -0.38
C LYS A 55 -13.35 2.32 -1.20
N VAL A 56 -12.39 1.43 -1.00
CA VAL A 56 -11.14 1.44 -1.76
C VAL A 56 -11.38 1.01 -3.21
N ILE A 57 -12.16 -0.04 -3.46
CA ILE A 57 -12.46 -0.48 -4.83
C ILE A 57 -13.22 0.62 -5.57
N GLU A 58 -14.23 1.24 -4.96
CA GLU A 58 -14.95 2.37 -5.55
C GLU A 58 -13.98 3.51 -5.92
N PHE A 59 -13.06 3.86 -5.02
CA PHE A 59 -12.03 4.85 -5.29
C PHE A 59 -11.11 4.43 -6.45
N CYS A 60 -10.66 3.18 -6.49
CA CYS A 60 -9.81 2.66 -7.56
C CYS A 60 -10.49 2.73 -8.92
N LEU A 61 -11.77 2.30 -9.00
CA LEU A 61 -12.54 2.33 -10.23
C LEU A 61 -12.75 3.76 -10.74
N GLN A 62 -13.09 4.70 -9.85
CA GLN A 62 -13.27 6.11 -10.21
C GLN A 62 -11.98 6.76 -10.72
N ASN A 63 -10.83 6.38 -10.15
CA ASN A 63 -9.52 6.95 -10.46
C ASN A 63 -8.71 6.09 -11.44
N ARG A 64 -9.29 5.00 -11.97
CA ARG A 64 -8.63 4.08 -12.91
C ARG A 64 -7.29 3.54 -12.41
N ILE A 65 -7.24 3.20 -11.13
CA ILE A 65 -6.05 2.67 -10.45
C ILE A 65 -6.09 1.14 -10.52
N SER A 66 -4.97 0.52 -10.89
CA SER A 66 -4.78 -0.93 -10.81
C SER A 66 -4.55 -1.37 -9.36
N PHE A 67 -5.09 -2.52 -8.98
CA PHE A 67 -4.99 -3.01 -7.61
C PHE A 67 -4.98 -4.54 -7.52
N GLN A 68 -4.48 -5.05 -6.41
CA GLN A 68 -4.56 -6.44 -5.98
C GLN A 68 -5.34 -6.52 -4.68
N MET A 69 -6.26 -7.47 -4.54
CA MET A 69 -6.99 -7.67 -3.28
C MET A 69 -7.00 -9.13 -2.88
N ILE A 70 -7.10 -9.41 -1.58
CA ILE A 70 -7.19 -10.77 -1.08
C ILE A 70 -8.36 -11.50 -1.74
N ARG A 71 -8.13 -12.73 -2.21
CA ARG A 71 -9.11 -13.41 -3.08
C ARG A 71 -10.41 -13.75 -2.36
N ASN A 72 -10.36 -14.00 -1.05
CA ASN A 72 -11.55 -14.24 -0.24
C ASN A 72 -11.32 -13.99 1.26
N ARG A 73 -12.43 -13.83 1.99
CA ARG A 73 -12.43 -13.59 3.43
C ARG A 73 -11.73 -14.70 4.23
N LYS A 74 -11.81 -15.97 3.81
CA LYS A 74 -11.13 -17.08 4.50
C LYS A 74 -9.61 -16.91 4.47
N GLN A 75 -9.03 -16.53 3.33
CA GLN A 75 -7.61 -16.23 3.22
C GLN A 75 -7.23 -14.98 4.01
N PHE A 76 -8.07 -13.95 4.01
CA PHE A 76 -7.85 -12.76 4.83
C PHE A 76 -7.77 -13.09 6.32
N LEU A 77 -8.73 -13.87 6.84
CA LEU A 77 -8.73 -14.32 8.24
C LEU A 77 -7.51 -15.20 8.56
N ASN A 78 -7.08 -16.04 7.61
CA ASN A 78 -5.85 -16.83 7.78
C ASN A 78 -4.60 -15.96 7.89
N SER A 79 -4.59 -14.74 7.35
CA SER A 79 -3.43 -13.83 7.46
C SER A 79 -3.13 -13.36 8.89
N PHE A 80 -4.08 -13.55 9.82
CA PHE A 80 -3.93 -13.23 11.25
C PHE A 80 -3.45 -14.42 12.09
N LYS A 81 -3.33 -15.61 11.50
CA LYS A 81 -2.88 -16.80 12.23
C LYS A 81 -1.37 -16.71 12.50
N LYS A 82 -0.95 -17.29 13.62
CA LYS A 82 0.44 -17.26 14.12
C LYS A 82 1.48 -17.75 13.10
N ASP A 83 1.11 -18.71 12.26
CA ASP A 83 2.00 -19.32 11.27
C ASP A 83 2.05 -18.54 9.94
N TYR A 84 1.26 -17.46 9.83
CA TYR A 84 1.28 -16.59 8.67
C TYR A 84 2.38 -15.54 8.78
N ASN A 85 2.90 -15.09 7.64
CA ASN A 85 3.94 -14.08 7.60
C ASN A 85 3.42 -12.78 8.27
N PRO A 86 3.99 -12.35 9.42
CA PRO A 86 3.47 -11.21 10.18
C PRO A 86 3.63 -9.89 9.43
N TRP A 87 4.50 -9.82 8.43
CA TRP A 87 4.76 -8.63 7.63
C TRP A 87 3.55 -8.20 6.79
N PHE A 88 2.67 -9.15 6.46
CA PHE A 88 1.48 -8.93 5.61
C PHE A 88 0.17 -9.17 6.36
N SER A 89 0.21 -9.35 7.68
CA SER A 89 -0.97 -9.68 8.47
C SER A 89 -2.00 -8.56 8.41
N GLY A 90 -3.20 -8.88 7.93
CA GLY A 90 -4.27 -7.91 7.74
C GLY A 90 -4.10 -6.97 6.55
N ASN A 91 -3.13 -7.19 5.66
CA ASN A 91 -3.12 -6.53 4.35
C ASN A 91 -4.31 -7.04 3.52
N LEU A 92 -5.15 -6.12 3.07
CA LEU A 92 -6.43 -6.43 2.45
C LEU A 92 -6.40 -6.17 0.94
N ILE A 93 -5.81 -5.05 0.56
CA ILE A 93 -5.75 -4.55 -0.81
C ILE A 93 -4.50 -3.69 -1.01
N THR A 94 -3.86 -3.84 -2.17
CA THR A 94 -2.66 -3.12 -2.59
C THR A 94 -2.95 -2.38 -3.89
N LEU A 95 -2.66 -1.09 -3.93
CA LEU A 95 -2.83 -0.24 -5.12
C LEU A 95 -1.49 -0.01 -5.80
N PHE A 96 -1.49 0.04 -7.14
CA PHE A 96 -0.31 0.30 -7.94
C PHE A 96 -0.37 1.68 -8.57
N ILE A 97 0.50 2.59 -8.10
CA ILE A 97 0.56 3.98 -8.56
C ILE A 97 1.79 4.16 -9.45
N VAL A 98 1.58 4.60 -10.68
CA VAL A 98 2.64 4.77 -11.68
C VAL A 98 3.39 6.07 -11.44
N GLU A 99 2.66 7.17 -11.23
CA GLU A 99 3.21 8.51 -11.16
C GLU A 99 3.41 8.97 -9.72
N LYS A 100 4.63 9.39 -9.38
CA LYS A 100 4.97 9.89 -8.02
C LYS A 100 4.11 11.08 -7.61
N ASN A 101 3.76 11.95 -8.55
CA ASN A 101 3.00 13.16 -8.28
C ASN A 101 1.55 12.85 -7.86
N GLU A 102 1.03 11.68 -8.23
CA GLU A 102 -0.32 11.24 -7.86
C GLU A 102 -0.37 10.62 -6.46
N LEU A 103 0.74 10.01 -6.00
CA LEU A 103 0.81 9.30 -4.73
C LEU A 103 0.30 10.12 -3.54
N GLN A 104 0.76 11.38 -3.41
CA GLN A 104 0.38 12.21 -2.27
C GLN A 104 -1.13 12.53 -2.26
N ASN A 105 -1.69 12.80 -3.43
CA ASN A 105 -3.12 13.10 -3.57
C ASN A 105 -3.98 11.87 -3.31
N ILE A 106 -3.53 10.70 -3.76
CA ILE A 106 -4.19 9.42 -3.53
C ILE A 106 -4.14 9.05 -2.04
N LEU A 107 -2.97 9.13 -1.40
CA LEU A 107 -2.83 8.88 0.04
C LEU A 107 -3.72 9.80 0.87
N LYS A 108 -3.74 11.10 0.55
CA LYS A 108 -4.60 12.08 1.23
C LYS A 108 -6.08 11.74 1.06
N SER A 109 -6.51 11.42 -0.16
CA SER A 109 -7.91 11.10 -0.47
C SER A 109 -8.36 9.82 0.23
N LEU A 110 -7.57 8.75 0.12
CA LEU A 110 -7.82 7.48 0.80
C LEU A 110 -7.83 7.63 2.32
N ASN A 111 -6.93 8.42 2.89
CA ASN A 111 -6.88 8.65 4.34
C ASN A 111 -8.15 9.34 4.84
N ASN A 112 -8.71 10.26 4.07
CA ASN A 112 -9.98 10.90 4.39
C ASN A 112 -11.16 9.93 4.27
N ILE A 113 -11.16 9.07 3.25
CA ILE A 113 -12.20 8.04 3.05
C ILE A 113 -12.19 7.02 4.19
N LEU A 114 -11.00 6.62 4.64
CA LEU A 114 -10.80 5.60 5.68
C LEU A 114 -10.56 6.21 7.06
N LEU A 115 -11.01 7.44 7.28
CA LEU A 115 -10.86 8.11 8.56
C LEU A 115 -11.56 7.29 9.65
N ASN A 116 -10.87 7.08 10.78
CA ASN A 116 -11.34 6.29 11.92
C ASN A 116 -11.46 4.77 11.68
N VAL A 117 -10.99 4.24 10.55
CA VAL A 117 -10.87 2.80 10.37
C VAL A 117 -9.74 2.28 11.25
N ASN A 118 -10.09 1.47 12.25
CA ASN A 118 -9.10 0.72 13.02
C ASN A 118 -8.45 -0.35 12.16
N HIS A 119 -7.14 -0.52 12.32
CA HIS A 119 -6.35 -1.41 11.49
C HIS A 119 -5.17 -2.04 12.27
N PRO A 120 -4.68 -3.23 11.87
CA PRO A 120 -3.42 -3.74 12.36
C PRO A 120 -2.26 -2.94 11.75
N LYS A 121 -1.16 -2.84 12.49
CA LYS A 121 0.08 -2.29 11.96
C LYS A 121 0.66 -3.26 10.94
N LEU A 122 0.97 -2.77 9.74
CA LEU A 122 1.81 -3.52 8.81
C LEU A 122 3.28 -3.20 9.09
N TYR A 123 4.14 -4.18 8.87
CA TYR A 123 5.58 -3.99 9.01
C TYR A 123 6.26 -3.68 7.67
N ILE A 124 5.48 -3.56 6.59
CA ILE A 124 5.96 -3.22 5.25
C ILE A 124 5.73 -1.74 4.92
N GLY A 125 6.70 -1.13 4.26
CA GLY A 125 6.65 0.27 3.80
C GLY A 125 6.57 1.32 4.92
N GLU A 126 6.32 2.56 4.52
CA GLU A 126 6.09 3.70 5.41
C GLU A 126 4.59 3.91 5.65
N GLN A 127 4.19 4.06 6.91
CA GLN A 127 2.81 4.39 7.26
C GLN A 127 2.54 5.87 7.00
N TYR A 128 1.45 6.22 6.29
CA TYR A 128 1.15 7.61 5.91
C TYR A 128 1.00 8.56 7.11
N ASN A 129 0.37 8.09 8.18
CA ASN A 129 0.40 8.71 9.51
C ASN A 129 0.06 7.65 10.57
N LYS A 130 0.29 7.96 11.86
CA LYS A 130 0.18 7.02 12.98
C LYS A 130 -1.15 6.25 13.06
N PHE A 131 -2.25 6.82 12.59
CA PHE A 131 -3.59 6.24 12.66
C PHE A 131 -4.15 5.82 11.30
N SER A 132 -3.33 5.90 10.25
CA SER A 132 -3.76 5.59 8.89
C SER A 132 -3.59 4.11 8.58
N PRO A 133 -4.58 3.44 7.98
CA PRO A 133 -4.43 2.08 7.47
C PRO A 133 -3.49 1.99 6.25
N LEU A 134 -3.04 3.13 5.73
CA LEU A 134 -2.25 3.23 4.49
C LEU A 134 -0.75 3.11 4.78
N HIS A 135 -0.12 2.16 4.11
CA HIS A 135 1.33 1.98 4.07
C HIS A 135 1.79 2.07 2.62
N PHE A 136 2.87 2.76 2.33
CA PHE A 136 3.36 2.94 0.96
C PHE A 136 4.84 2.64 0.82
N GLU A 137 5.22 2.15 -0.35
CA GLU A 137 6.61 1.79 -0.70
C GLU A 137 6.80 1.91 -2.21
N TYR A 138 8.05 1.91 -2.68
CA TYR A 138 8.37 1.95 -4.11
C TYR A 138 9.10 0.68 -4.55
N GLY A 139 8.53 0.00 -5.55
CA GLY A 139 9.01 -1.27 -6.05
C GLY A 139 8.97 -2.39 -5.01
N SER A 140 9.58 -3.52 -5.32
CA SER A 140 9.79 -4.64 -4.39
C SER A 140 10.94 -4.38 -3.41
N LEU A 141 11.10 -3.13 -2.94
CA LEU A 141 11.95 -2.81 -1.79
C LEU A 141 11.30 -3.39 -0.53
N HIS A 142 11.30 -4.72 -0.44
CA HIS A 142 11.18 -5.40 0.83
C HIS A 142 12.34 -4.91 1.67
N PHE A 143 12.03 -4.11 2.69
CA PHE A 143 12.85 -4.03 3.88
C PHE A 143 12.85 -5.43 4.52
N ARG A 144 13.56 -6.38 3.90
CA ARG A 144 13.96 -7.60 4.58
C ARG A 144 14.86 -7.13 5.72
N ASN A 145 14.60 -7.62 6.92
CA ASN A 145 15.45 -7.42 8.09
C ASN A 145 16.84 -8.07 7.96
N ASP A 146 17.35 -8.20 6.75
CA ASP A 146 18.72 -8.54 6.41
C ASP A 146 19.55 -7.25 6.47
N LEU A 147 19.52 -6.56 7.61
CA LEU A 147 20.24 -5.30 7.89
C LEU A 147 21.78 -5.44 7.81
N HIS A 148 22.30 -6.58 7.33
CA HIS A 148 23.72 -6.82 7.14
C HIS A 148 24.18 -6.78 5.68
N THR A 149 23.30 -6.69 4.68
CA THR A 149 23.75 -6.77 3.27
C THR A 149 23.14 -5.74 2.32
N PHE A 150 22.32 -4.79 2.78
CA PHE A 150 21.97 -3.64 1.96
C PHE A 150 22.87 -2.45 2.27
N ASN A 151 23.68 -2.08 1.26
CA ASN A 151 24.64 -1.00 1.34
C ASN A 151 23.93 0.30 1.79
N LYS A 152 24.25 0.72 3.02
CA LYS A 152 23.70 1.90 3.70
C LYS A 152 23.70 3.15 2.80
N GLU A 153 24.69 3.25 1.92
CA GLU A 153 24.84 4.33 0.95
C GLU A 153 23.73 4.39 -0.12
N VAL A 154 23.19 3.25 -0.56
CA VAL A 154 22.12 3.18 -1.57
C VAL A 154 20.78 3.62 -0.98
N VAL A 155 20.47 3.14 0.23
CA VAL A 155 19.28 3.54 0.98
C VAL A 155 19.37 5.02 1.37
N GLU A 156 20.53 5.47 1.85
CA GLU A 156 20.77 6.87 2.15
C GLU A 156 20.67 7.76 0.90
N ASN A 157 21.18 7.35 -0.26
CA ASN A 157 21.05 8.12 -1.49
C ASN A 157 19.61 8.14 -2.00
N TYR A 158 18.87 7.04 -1.90
CA TYR A 158 17.46 6.98 -2.27
C TYR A 158 16.63 7.96 -1.41
N TYR A 159 16.83 7.95 -0.09
CA TYR A 159 16.14 8.86 0.82
C TYR A 159 16.67 10.30 0.75
N LYS A 160 17.97 10.53 0.57
CA LYS A 160 18.56 11.87 0.36
C LYS A 160 18.00 12.53 -0.90
N ASN A 161 17.77 11.77 -1.97
CA ASN A 161 17.24 12.30 -3.22
C ASN A 161 15.72 12.51 -3.18
N ILE A 162 14.97 11.79 -2.34
CA ILE A 162 13.52 11.97 -2.18
C ILE A 162 13.16 13.10 -1.19
N PHE A 163 13.95 13.30 -0.13
CA PHE A 163 13.66 14.26 0.95
C PHE A 163 14.24 15.68 0.76
N LEU A 164 14.75 16.01 -0.42
CA LEU A 164 15.20 17.37 -0.76
C LEU A 164 14.05 18.36 -1.06
N SER A 165 12.95 18.30 -0.30
CA SER A 165 12.02 19.43 -0.16
C SER A 165 12.27 20.11 1.21
N LYS A 166 12.64 21.39 1.16
CA LYS A 166 13.41 22.15 2.15
C LYS A 166 12.77 22.42 3.54
N ARG A 167 11.76 21.67 4.00
CA ARG A 167 11.04 22.05 5.24
C ARG A 167 11.01 21.00 6.36
N ILE A 168 11.47 19.77 6.13
CA ILE A 168 11.36 18.67 7.11
C ILE A 168 12.69 18.33 7.82
N LYS A 169 13.84 18.78 7.29
CA LYS A 169 15.18 18.49 7.85
C LYS A 169 15.31 18.87 9.34
N THR A 170 14.65 19.94 9.80
CA THR A 170 14.80 20.41 11.18
C THR A 170 14.07 19.55 12.20
N ILE A 171 12.95 18.93 11.84
CA ILE A 171 12.10 18.17 12.78
C ILE A 171 12.66 16.75 13.00
N VAL A 172 13.16 16.13 11.93
CA VAL A 172 13.70 14.76 12.00
C VAL A 172 15.08 14.71 12.67
N TRP A 173 15.94 15.72 12.46
CA TRP A 173 17.24 15.78 13.13
C TRP A 173 17.14 15.97 14.65
N GLN A 174 16.11 16.67 15.14
CA GLN A 174 15.86 16.84 16.57
C GLN A 174 15.32 15.58 17.25
N TRP A 175 14.76 14.64 16.50
CA TRP A 175 14.28 13.35 17.01
C TRP A 175 15.40 12.30 17.09
N ILE A 176 16.33 12.30 16.14
CA ILE A 176 17.42 11.32 16.07
C ILE A 176 18.45 11.51 17.19
N THR A 177 18.69 12.74 17.65
CA THR A 177 19.70 13.02 18.69
C THR A 177 19.25 12.66 20.12
N LYS A 178 17.97 12.35 20.35
CA LYS A 178 17.44 11.99 21.67
C LYS A 178 17.45 10.48 21.98
N PHE A 179 17.91 9.63 21.06
CA PHE A 179 17.92 8.18 21.24
C PHE A 179 19.33 7.55 21.14
N ILE A 180 20.38 8.37 21.06
CA ILE A 180 21.77 7.89 21.00
C ILE A 180 22.62 8.52 22.11
N ASN A 181 22.05 8.67 23.31
CA ASN A 181 22.81 8.81 24.57
C ASN A 181 22.01 8.16 25.70
#